data_AF-A0A4R3NJL3-F1
#
_entry.id   AF-A0A4R3NJL3-F1
#
_cell.length_a   1.000
_cell.length_b   1.000
_cell.length_c   1.000
_cell.angle_alpha   90.00
_cell.angle_beta   90.00
_cell.angle_gamma   90.00
#
_symmetry.space_group_name_H-M   'P 1'
#
loop_
_entity.id
_entity.type
_entity.pdbx_description
1 polymer ?
#
loop_
_entity_poly.entity_id
_entity_poly.type
_entity_poly.pdbx_seq_one_letter_code
_entity_poly.pdbx_strand_id
1 'polypeptide(L)'
;MSSYTYNEDYLRKIDRTIRKSLLAYNRVTAIRVDLRFPSSTNCYHEDSTAITRFIESLKAKIDAGLKRKNKAWDRNFSCHLSYVWVREFGEISCRKHYHLLLLVNKDVYWRLGDYTRTDGTLYALLEQAWCSALGVNYPTERYLVHIPDNAVTWLDNNKANNENSIFELNQRCSYLAKEHTKYYGDGERSFGCSR
;
A
#
# COMPACT_ATOMS: atom_id res chain seq x y z
N MET A 1 7.94 2.40 29.77
CA MET A 1 7.28 1.85 28.57
C MET A 1 6.26 2.88 28.11
N SER A 2 6.46 3.52 26.95
CA SER A 2 5.50 4.50 26.45
C SER A 2 4.20 3.77 26.06
N SER A 3 3.09 4.12 26.72
CA SER A 3 1.76 3.62 26.36
C SER A 3 1.37 4.25 25.03
N TYR A 4 1.62 3.55 23.92
CA TYR A 4 1.15 4.00 22.61
C TYR A 4 -0.38 3.97 22.60
N THR A 5 -1.01 5.13 22.45
CA THR A 5 -2.44 5.23 22.13
C THR A 5 -2.64 4.90 20.65
N TYR A 6 -3.57 3.99 20.37
CA TYR A 6 -3.95 3.62 19.01
C TYR A 6 -5.27 4.29 18.64
N ASN A 7 -5.38 4.73 17.38
CA ASN A 7 -6.65 5.23 16.87
C ASN A 7 -7.58 4.04 16.52
N GLU A 8 -8.56 3.77 17.39
CA GLU A 8 -9.52 2.67 17.24
C GLU A 8 -10.38 2.74 15.97
N ASP A 9 -10.65 3.95 15.46
CA ASP A 9 -11.35 4.13 14.18
C ASP A 9 -10.49 3.66 13.00
N TYR A 10 -9.17 3.92 13.05
CA TYR A 10 -8.25 3.48 12.01
C TYR A 10 -8.11 1.95 12.01
N LEU A 11 -7.96 1.34 13.19
CA LEU A 11 -7.93 -0.12 13.33
C LEU A 11 -9.19 -0.77 12.74
N ARG A 12 -10.36 -0.23 13.07
CA ARG A 12 -11.65 -0.71 12.53
C ARG A 12 -11.74 -0.56 11.02
N LYS A 13 -11.27 0.56 10.46
CA LYS A 13 -11.27 0.80 9.01
C LYS A 13 -10.27 -0.11 8.28
N ILE A 14 -9.12 -0.39 8.88
CA ILE A 14 -8.14 -1.35 8.36
C ILE A 14 -8.78 -2.75 8.28
N ASP A 15 -9.30 -3.26 9.41
CA ASP A 15 -9.92 -4.58 9.46
C ASP A 15 -11.09 -4.70 8.48
N ARG A 16 -11.97 -3.69 8.45
CA ARG A 16 -13.08 -3.64 7.49
C ARG A 16 -12.60 -3.70 6.04
N THR A 17 -11.50 -3.02 5.69
CA THR A 17 -10.95 -3.03 4.33
C THR A 17 -10.38 -4.40 3.98
N ILE A 18 -9.68 -5.05 4.91
CA ILE A 18 -9.17 -6.41 4.76
C ILE A 18 -10.33 -7.39 4.53
N ARG A 19 -11.33 -7.38 5.42
CA ARG A 19 -12.49 -8.26 5.33
C ARG A 19 -13.30 -8.01 4.05
N LYS A 20 -13.48 -6.76 3.64
CA LYS A 20 -14.14 -6.44 2.36
C LYS A 20 -13.37 -7.00 1.16
N SER A 21 -12.04 -6.96 1.19
CA SER A 21 -11.21 -7.55 0.13
C SER A 21 -11.38 -9.08 0.06
N LEU A 22 -11.51 -9.73 1.22
CA LEU A 22 -11.79 -11.16 1.33
C LEU A 22 -13.22 -11.57 0.92
N LEU A 23 -14.17 -10.63 0.91
CA LEU A 23 -15.49 -10.86 0.32
C LEU A 23 -15.43 -10.80 -1.21
N ALA A 24 -14.55 -9.97 -1.78
CA ALA A 24 -14.37 -9.84 -3.22
C ALA A 24 -13.53 -10.98 -3.81
N TYR A 25 -12.52 -11.45 -3.07
CA TYR A 25 -11.64 -12.54 -3.49
C TYR A 25 -11.45 -13.54 -2.35
N ASN A 26 -11.56 -14.83 -2.66
CA ASN A 26 -11.32 -15.87 -1.68
C ASN A 26 -9.85 -15.93 -1.20
N ARG A 27 -8.93 -15.47 -2.05
CA ARG A 27 -7.49 -15.42 -1.79
C ARG A 27 -6.96 -14.02 -2.05
N VAL A 28 -6.43 -13.38 -1.01
CA VAL A 28 -5.93 -12.00 -1.05
C VAL A 28 -4.45 -11.97 -0.68
N THR A 29 -3.66 -11.20 -1.42
CA THR A 29 -2.30 -10.85 -1.02
C THR A 29 -2.32 -9.45 -0.46
N ALA A 30 -1.95 -9.34 0.81
CA ALA A 30 -1.77 -8.09 1.54
C ALA A 30 -0.29 -7.69 1.50
N ILE A 31 0.00 -6.44 1.14
CA ILE A 31 1.37 -5.96 0.91
C ILE A 31 1.54 -4.61 1.59
N ARG A 32 2.49 -4.53 2.52
CA ARG A 32 2.93 -3.27 3.11
C ARG A 32 3.92 -2.56 2.20
N VAL A 33 3.73 -1.25 2.02
CA VAL A 33 4.61 -0.40 1.21
C VAL A 33 4.79 0.94 1.91
N ASP A 34 6.02 1.43 1.95
CA ASP A 34 6.32 2.77 2.46
C ASP A 34 6.78 3.66 1.29
N LEU A 35 6.09 4.78 1.07
CA LEU A 35 6.38 5.75 0.02
C LEU A 35 7.07 6.97 0.63
N ARG A 36 8.27 7.26 0.13
CA ARG A 36 9.11 8.38 0.60
C ARG A 36 9.17 9.47 -0.45
N PHE A 37 9.40 10.69 -0.01
CA PHE A 37 9.63 11.82 -0.90
C PHE A 37 11.13 12.07 -1.12
N PRO A 38 11.52 12.63 -2.29
CA PRO A 38 12.89 13.01 -2.57
C PRO A 38 13.46 13.96 -1.52
N SER A 39 14.75 13.82 -1.25
CA SER A 39 15.46 14.65 -0.26
C SER A 39 15.76 16.07 -0.73
N SER A 40 15.71 16.30 -2.04
CA SER A 40 16.26 17.51 -2.68
C SER A 40 15.37 18.74 -2.56
N THR A 41 14.08 18.59 -2.27
CA THR A 41 13.13 19.71 -2.29
C THR A 41 11.99 19.54 -1.28
N ASN A 42 11.73 20.59 -0.48
CA ASN A 42 10.64 20.61 0.50
C ASN A 42 9.24 20.86 -0.11
N CYS A 43 9.15 21.16 -1.42
CA CYS A 43 7.87 21.44 -2.10
C CYS A 43 6.85 20.29 -1.98
N TYR A 44 7.33 19.06 -1.80
CA TYR A 44 6.45 17.91 -1.64
C TYR A 44 5.72 17.86 -0.30
N HIS A 45 6.16 18.61 0.71
CA HIS A 45 5.51 18.63 2.03
C HIS A 45 4.06 19.14 1.92
N GLU A 46 3.81 20.10 1.03
CA GLU A 46 2.50 20.74 0.83
C GLU A 46 1.61 19.98 -0.17
N ASP A 47 2.16 18.96 -0.85
CA ASP A 47 1.40 18.21 -1.84
C ASP A 47 0.48 17.17 -1.20
N SER A 48 -0.72 17.62 -0.84
CA SER A 48 -1.80 16.77 -0.28
C SER A 48 -2.36 15.74 -1.26
N THR A 49 -2.07 15.88 -2.56
CA THR A 49 -2.70 15.10 -3.64
C THR A 49 -1.83 13.97 -4.19
N ALA A 50 -0.56 13.91 -3.80
CA ALA A 50 0.41 12.91 -4.25
C ALA A 50 -0.08 11.46 -4.07
N ILE A 51 -0.64 11.15 -2.89
CA ILE A 51 -1.16 9.80 -2.60
C ILE A 51 -2.35 9.42 -3.50
N THR A 52 -3.20 10.39 -3.85
CA THR A 52 -4.33 10.17 -4.75
C THR A 52 -3.82 9.86 -6.16
N ARG A 53 -2.88 10.66 -6.69
CA ARG A 53 -2.25 10.41 -8.00
C ARG A 53 -1.57 9.04 -8.04
N PHE A 54 -0.88 8.66 -6.97
CA PHE A 54 -0.26 7.34 -6.85
C PHE A 54 -1.28 6.21 -6.96
N ILE A 55 -2.34 6.25 -6.17
CA ILE A 55 -3.37 5.19 -6.16
C ILE A 55 -4.04 5.07 -7.52
N GLU A 56 -4.41 6.19 -8.14
CA GLU A 56 -5.05 6.17 -9.46
C GLU A 56 -4.09 5.67 -10.54
N SER A 57 -2.82 6.09 -10.50
CA SER A 57 -1.80 5.55 -11.42
C SER A 57 -1.59 4.05 -11.21
N LEU A 58 -1.59 3.57 -9.97
CA LEU A 58 -1.37 2.16 -9.65
C LEU A 58 -2.56 1.29 -10.11
N LYS A 59 -3.79 1.75 -9.90
CA LYS A 59 -5.01 1.09 -10.43
C LYS A 59 -4.93 0.94 -11.94
N ALA A 60 -4.68 2.03 -12.67
CA ALA A 60 -4.59 2.00 -14.12
C ALA A 60 -3.49 1.05 -14.62
N LYS A 61 -2.34 1.02 -13.95
CA LYS A 61 -1.23 0.10 -14.24
C LYS A 61 -1.58 -1.36 -13.97
N ILE A 62 -2.27 -1.65 -12.86
CA ILE A 62 -2.77 -2.98 -12.52
C ILE A 62 -3.78 -3.45 -13.57
N ASP A 63 -4.73 -2.61 -13.96
CA ASP A 63 -5.77 -2.94 -14.95
C ASP A 63 -5.16 -3.24 -16.33
N ALA A 64 -4.20 -2.41 -16.77
CA ALA A 64 -3.47 -2.65 -18.02
C ALA A 64 -2.64 -3.95 -17.94
N GLY A 65 -1.99 -4.20 -16.82
CA GLY A 65 -1.24 -5.43 -16.57
C GLY A 65 -2.13 -6.68 -16.55
N LEU A 66 -3.31 -6.58 -15.94
CA LEU A 66 -4.30 -7.64 -15.83
C LEU A 66 -4.83 -8.04 -17.22
N LYS A 67 -5.16 -7.07 -18.08
CA LYS A 67 -5.58 -7.32 -19.46
C LYS A 67 -4.53 -8.14 -20.23
N ARG A 68 -3.24 -7.79 -20.09
CA ARG A 68 -2.14 -8.53 -20.71
C ARG A 68 -1.99 -9.94 -20.14
N LYS A 69 -2.07 -10.09 -18.81
CA LYS A 69 -1.98 -11.39 -18.13
C LYS A 69 -3.12 -12.32 -18.52
N ASN A 70 -4.36 -11.82 -18.53
CA ASN A 70 -5.55 -12.58 -18.95
C ASN A 70 -5.42 -13.08 -20.40
N LYS A 71 -4.95 -12.23 -21.32
CA LYS A 71 -4.67 -12.63 -22.70
C LYS A 71 -3.58 -13.70 -22.78
N ALA A 72 -2.50 -13.55 -22.01
CA ALA A 72 -1.36 -14.47 -22.04
C ALA A 72 -1.67 -15.84 -21.38
N TRP A 73 -2.53 -15.86 -20.36
CA TRP A 73 -2.88 -17.07 -19.63
C TRP A 73 -4.10 -17.79 -20.17
N ASP A 74 -4.81 -17.19 -21.13
CA ASP A 74 -6.13 -17.61 -21.59
C ASP A 74 -7.11 -17.76 -20.40
N ARG A 75 -7.18 -16.71 -19.58
CA ARG A 75 -8.00 -16.64 -18.37
C ARG A 75 -8.73 -15.31 -18.28
N ASN A 76 -9.72 -15.23 -17.39
CA ASN A 76 -10.47 -14.02 -17.11
C ASN A 76 -10.47 -13.69 -15.61
N PHE A 77 -9.28 -13.43 -15.04
CA PHE A 77 -9.17 -13.02 -13.64
C PHE A 77 -9.57 -11.55 -13.48
N SER A 78 -10.12 -11.21 -12.31
CA SER A 78 -10.35 -9.83 -11.86
C SER A 78 -9.34 -9.48 -10.74
N CYS A 79 -8.87 -8.23 -10.71
CA CYS A 79 -7.96 -7.76 -9.67
C CYS A 79 -8.13 -6.26 -9.43
N HIS A 80 -9.07 -5.93 -8.57
CA HIS A 80 -9.28 -4.59 -8.05
C HIS A 80 -8.35 -4.34 -6.86
N LEU A 81 -7.69 -3.19 -6.85
CA LEU A 81 -6.85 -2.76 -5.73
C LEU A 81 -7.70 -2.20 -4.60
N SER A 82 -7.69 -2.87 -3.45
CA SER A 82 -8.11 -2.30 -2.17
C SER A 82 -6.89 -1.81 -1.41
N TYR A 83 -7.04 -0.75 -0.61
CA TYR A 83 -5.90 -0.14 0.05
C TYR A 83 -6.26 0.59 1.34
N VAL A 84 -5.27 0.74 2.20
CA VAL A 84 -5.23 1.69 3.31
C VAL A 84 -3.93 2.48 3.20
N TRP A 85 -3.96 3.76 3.53
CA TRP A 85 -2.77 4.58 3.67
C TRP A 85 -2.85 5.46 4.90
N VAL A 86 -1.67 5.73 5.46
CA VAL A 86 -1.46 6.62 6.59
C VAL A 86 -0.31 7.56 6.25
N ARG A 87 -0.49 8.83 6.58
CA ARG A 87 0.54 9.86 6.44
C ARG A 87 1.22 10.07 7.77
N GLU A 88 2.55 10.06 7.77
CA GLU A 88 3.37 10.32 8.94
C GLU A 88 4.51 11.28 8.59
N PHE A 89 5.02 11.98 9.61
CA PHE A 89 6.23 12.79 9.52
C PHE A 89 7.33 12.09 10.31
N GLY A 90 8.48 11.85 9.68
CA GLY A 90 9.59 11.18 10.35
C GLY A 90 10.08 12.00 11.55
N GLU A 91 10.30 11.36 12.70
CA GLU A 91 10.65 12.06 13.96
C GLU A 91 11.95 12.87 13.86
N ILE A 92 12.93 12.38 13.09
CA ILE A 92 14.25 13.02 12.94
C ILE A 92 14.31 13.90 11.69
N SER A 93 13.76 13.40 10.58
CA SER A 93 13.85 14.10 9.29
C SER A 93 12.75 15.14 9.09
N CYS A 94 11.69 15.10 9.90
CA CYS A 94 10.44 15.86 9.74
C CYS A 94 9.84 15.73 8.34
N ARG A 95 10.12 14.63 7.62
CA ARG A 95 9.66 14.43 6.24
C ARG A 95 8.37 13.64 6.19
N LYS A 96 7.44 14.17 5.40
CA LYS A 96 6.21 13.49 5.01
C LYS A 96 6.58 12.17 4.35
N HIS A 97 5.87 11.10 4.68
CA HIS A 97 5.90 9.83 3.98
C HIS A 97 4.57 9.11 4.19
N TYR A 98 4.29 8.13 3.34
CA TYR A 98 3.08 7.33 3.45
C TYR A 98 3.41 5.88 3.75
N HIS A 99 2.69 5.31 4.71
CA HIS A 99 2.65 3.87 4.91
C HIS A 99 1.35 3.32 4.35
N LEU A 100 1.43 2.26 3.55
CA LEU A 100 0.30 1.68 2.86
C LEU A 100 0.16 0.20 3.18
N LEU A 101 -1.09 -0.25 3.17
CA LEU A 101 -1.47 -1.64 3.01
C LEU A 101 -2.21 -1.77 1.68
N LEU A 102 -1.69 -2.57 0.77
CA LEU A 102 -2.30 -2.88 -0.52
C LEU A 102 -2.87 -4.30 -0.50
N LEU A 103 -4.08 -4.46 -1.01
CA LEU A 103 -4.82 -5.73 -1.02
C LEU A 103 -5.20 -6.03 -2.46
N VAL A 104 -4.67 -7.14 -2.98
CA VAL A 104 -4.84 -7.56 -4.39
C VAL A 104 -5.25 -9.02 -4.46
N ASN A 105 -5.87 -9.41 -5.57
CA ASN A 105 -6.20 -10.82 -5.83
C ASN A 105 -4.91 -11.63 -5.90
N LYS A 106 -4.76 -12.60 -4.99
CA LYS A 106 -3.59 -13.48 -4.90
C LYS A 106 -3.38 -14.30 -6.17
N ASP A 107 -4.44 -14.57 -6.92
CA ASP A 107 -4.40 -15.39 -8.13
C ASP A 107 -3.74 -14.66 -9.30
N VAL A 108 -3.68 -13.33 -9.23
CA VAL A 108 -2.99 -12.48 -10.18
C VAL A 108 -1.62 -12.05 -9.66
N TYR A 109 -1.58 -11.60 -8.39
CA TYR A 109 -0.39 -11.12 -7.72
C TYR A 109 -0.23 -11.78 -6.36
N TRP A 110 0.49 -12.90 -6.33
CA TRP A 110 0.80 -13.60 -5.08
C TRP A 110 2.08 -13.09 -4.38
N ARG A 111 2.92 -12.34 -5.07
CA ARG A 111 4.14 -11.69 -4.55
C ARG A 111 4.38 -10.37 -5.30
N LEU A 112 5.30 -9.57 -4.76
CA LEU A 112 5.81 -8.35 -5.41
C LEU A 112 6.51 -8.64 -6.75
N GLY A 113 7.14 -9.81 -6.87
CA GLY A 113 7.93 -10.21 -8.03
C GLY A 113 9.41 -9.90 -7.85
N ASP A 114 10.15 -9.88 -8.96
CA ASP A 114 11.57 -9.56 -8.99
C ASP A 114 11.79 -8.05 -8.83
N TYR A 115 12.65 -7.68 -7.88
CA TYR A 115 13.01 -6.30 -7.55
C TYR A 115 13.98 -5.67 -8.58
N THR A 116 14.69 -6.49 -9.36
CA THR A 116 15.62 -5.98 -10.38
C THR A 116 14.90 -5.54 -11.64
N ARG A 117 13.77 -6.19 -11.96
CA ARG A 117 12.95 -5.90 -13.14
C ARG A 117 12.32 -4.53 -13.07
N THR A 118 12.25 -3.87 -14.22
CA THR A 118 11.57 -2.59 -14.40
C THR A 118 10.17 -2.72 -15.00
N ASP A 119 9.75 -3.94 -15.30
CA ASP A 119 8.44 -4.25 -15.88
C ASP A 119 7.89 -5.60 -15.41
N GLY A 120 6.58 -5.80 -15.64
CA GLY A 120 5.90 -7.09 -15.46
C GLY A 120 5.68 -7.56 -14.02
N THR A 121 6.34 -6.95 -13.04
CA THR A 121 6.22 -7.24 -11.60
C THR A 121 5.35 -6.21 -10.90
N LEU A 122 4.70 -6.61 -9.81
CA LEU A 122 3.91 -5.65 -9.02
C LEU A 122 4.82 -4.57 -8.42
N TYR A 123 6.04 -4.94 -8.02
CA TYR A 123 7.03 -3.98 -7.52
C TYR A 123 7.35 -2.88 -8.54
N ALA A 124 7.64 -3.25 -9.79
CA ALA A 124 7.87 -2.27 -10.84
C ALA A 124 6.66 -1.34 -11.06
N LEU A 125 5.42 -1.85 -10.94
CA LEU A 125 4.23 -1.01 -11.04
C LEU A 125 4.13 0.00 -9.89
N LEU A 126 4.51 -0.39 -8.67
CA LEU A 126 4.56 0.51 -7.51
C LEU A 126 5.57 1.64 -7.73
N GLU A 127 6.78 1.30 -8.14
CA GLU A 127 7.84 2.28 -8.39
C GLU A 127 7.46 3.26 -9.49
N GLN A 128 6.96 2.75 -10.62
CA GLN A 128 6.52 3.59 -11.72
C GLN A 128 5.35 4.48 -11.33
N ALA A 129 4.37 3.97 -10.56
CA ALA A 129 3.23 4.75 -10.10
C ALA A 129 3.68 5.88 -9.17
N TRP A 130 4.64 5.60 -8.27
CA TRP A 130 5.12 6.60 -7.34
C TRP A 130 5.98 7.67 -8.02
N CYS A 131 6.93 7.26 -8.87
CA CYS A 131 7.74 8.20 -9.64
C CYS A 131 6.85 9.10 -10.51
N SER A 132 5.83 8.52 -11.16
CA SER A 132 4.86 9.28 -11.95
C SER A 132 4.01 10.24 -11.12
N ALA A 133 3.64 9.87 -9.89
CA ALA A 133 2.84 10.73 -9.01
C ALA A 133 3.61 11.96 -8.52
N LEU A 134 4.94 11.83 -8.41
CA LEU A 134 5.86 12.88 -8.01
C LEU A 134 6.45 13.68 -9.18
N GLY A 135 6.33 13.20 -10.42
CA GLY A 135 6.96 13.83 -11.58
C GLY A 135 8.48 13.66 -11.63
N VAL A 136 8.99 12.56 -11.07
CA VAL A 136 10.43 12.26 -11.01
C VAL A 136 10.83 11.12 -11.94
N ASN A 137 12.13 11.00 -12.21
CA ASN A 137 12.66 10.06 -13.20
C ASN A 137 12.66 8.61 -12.70
N TYR A 138 12.00 7.72 -13.43
CA TYR A 138 12.11 6.27 -13.30
C TYR A 138 13.10 5.74 -14.35
N PRO A 139 14.06 4.84 -14.00
CA PRO A 139 14.21 4.12 -12.74
C PRO A 139 15.13 4.79 -11.70
N THR A 140 15.68 5.98 -11.96
CA THR A 140 16.65 6.64 -11.07
C THR A 140 16.13 6.83 -9.63
N GLU A 141 14.86 7.21 -9.49
CA GLU A 141 14.22 7.51 -8.20
C GLU A 141 13.41 6.35 -7.63
N ARG A 142 13.64 5.12 -8.12
CA ARG A 142 12.87 3.93 -7.71
C ARG A 142 13.00 3.59 -6.22
N TYR A 143 14.11 4.00 -5.60
CA TYR A 143 14.41 3.80 -4.17
C TYR A 143 13.43 4.53 -3.23
N LEU A 144 12.60 5.43 -3.76
CA LEU A 144 11.54 6.11 -3.00
C LEU A 144 10.41 5.17 -2.57
N VAL A 145 10.31 3.98 -3.18
CA VAL A 145 9.40 2.91 -2.75
C VAL A 145 10.17 1.91 -1.90
N HIS A 146 9.88 1.91 -0.61
CA HIS A 146 10.48 1.01 0.36
C HIS A 146 9.51 -0.13 0.72
N ILE A 147 10.02 -1.35 0.70
CA ILE A 147 9.27 -2.54 1.12
C ILE A 147 9.85 -2.98 2.47
N PRO A 148 9.07 -2.92 3.56
CA PRO A 148 9.56 -3.35 4.86
C PRO A 148 9.71 -4.87 4.93
N ASP A 149 10.46 -5.34 5.92
CA ASP A 149 10.55 -6.76 6.22
C ASP A 149 9.17 -7.34 6.51
N ASN A 150 8.93 -8.59 6.10
CA ASN A 150 7.65 -9.28 6.26
C ASN A 150 6.44 -8.49 5.70
N ALA A 151 6.66 -7.71 4.62
CA ALA A 151 5.64 -6.89 3.98
C ALA A 151 4.47 -7.69 3.38
N VAL A 152 4.66 -8.96 3.04
CA VAL A 152 3.65 -9.76 2.34
C VAL A 152 2.97 -10.73 3.30
N THR A 153 1.64 -10.67 3.34
CA THR A 153 0.79 -11.65 4.04
C THR A 153 -0.22 -12.22 3.06
N TRP A 154 -0.40 -13.54 3.08
CA TRP A 154 -1.43 -14.22 2.30
C TRP A 154 -2.64 -14.53 3.17
N LEU A 155 -3.81 -14.16 2.68
CA LEU A 155 -5.10 -14.43 3.30
C LEU A 155 -5.88 -15.37 2.37
N ASP A 156 -6.53 -16.38 2.94
CA ASP A 156 -7.25 -17.40 2.18
C ASP A 156 -8.42 -17.92 3.01
N ASN A 157 -9.66 -17.60 2.60
CA ASN A 157 -10.87 -18.02 3.32
C ASN A 157 -11.04 -19.54 3.37
N ASN A 158 -10.34 -20.31 2.52
CA ASN A 158 -10.39 -21.77 2.56
C ASN A 158 -9.46 -22.37 3.62
N LYS A 159 -8.64 -21.55 4.30
CA LYS A 159 -7.70 -22.01 5.32
C LYS A 159 -8.29 -21.83 6.71
N ALA A 160 -8.26 -22.91 7.51
CA ALA A 160 -8.77 -22.90 8.87
C ALA A 160 -8.08 -21.85 9.78
N ASN A 161 -6.82 -21.49 9.48
CA ASN A 161 -6.05 -20.51 10.23
C ASN A 161 -6.14 -19.08 9.66
N ASN A 162 -7.05 -18.79 8.72
CA ASN A 162 -7.12 -17.48 8.07
C ASN A 162 -7.38 -16.34 9.07
N GLU A 163 -8.24 -16.55 10.07
CA GLU A 163 -8.48 -15.53 11.11
C GLU A 163 -7.21 -15.21 11.92
N ASN A 164 -6.32 -16.19 12.14
CA ASN A 164 -5.01 -15.91 12.75
C ASN A 164 -4.13 -15.06 11.82
N SER A 165 -4.14 -15.32 10.51
CA SER A 165 -3.41 -14.50 9.53
C SER A 165 -3.97 -13.08 9.42
N ILE A 166 -5.29 -12.91 9.50
CA ILE A 166 -5.95 -11.59 9.58
C ILE A 166 -5.56 -10.88 10.87
N PHE A 167 -5.59 -11.57 12.01
CA PHE A 167 -5.18 -11.03 13.29
C PHE A 167 -3.71 -10.57 13.27
N GLU A 168 -2.78 -11.40 12.80
CA GLU A 168 -1.38 -11.03 12.65
C GLU A 168 -1.18 -9.84 11.72
N LEU A 169 -1.92 -9.78 10.59
CA LEU A 169 -1.85 -8.65 9.67
C LEU A 169 -2.34 -7.37 10.35
N ASN A 170 -3.46 -7.42 11.07
CA ASN A 170 -3.98 -6.30 11.85
C ASN A 170 -2.96 -5.85 12.91
N GLN A 171 -2.30 -6.77 13.61
CA GLN A 171 -1.23 -6.45 14.56
C GLN A 171 -0.06 -5.74 13.86
N ARG A 172 0.38 -6.20 12.70
CA ARG A 172 1.45 -5.52 11.91
C ARG A 172 0.99 -4.16 11.39
N CYS A 173 -0.29 -4.00 11.09
CA CYS A 173 -0.89 -2.73 10.68
C CYS A 173 -1.21 -1.79 11.84
N SER A 174 -1.20 -2.27 13.09
CA SER A 174 -1.45 -1.42 14.28
C SER A 174 -0.43 -0.29 14.40
N TYR A 175 0.79 -0.50 13.89
CA TYR A 175 1.78 0.57 13.77
C TYR A 175 1.25 1.75 12.94
N LEU A 176 0.51 1.49 11.85
CA LEU A 176 -0.14 2.52 11.05
C LEU A 176 -1.21 3.29 11.84
N ALA A 177 -1.70 2.75 12.95
CA ALA A 177 -2.72 3.37 13.79
C ALA A 177 -2.13 4.12 15.00
N LYS A 178 -0.81 4.11 15.20
CA LYS A 178 -0.16 4.87 16.27
C LYS A 178 -0.42 6.36 16.10
N GLU A 179 -0.76 7.05 17.18
CA GLU A 179 -0.99 8.50 17.16
C GLU A 179 0.32 9.31 17.13
N HIS A 180 1.42 8.72 17.62
CA HIS A 180 2.64 9.41 18.05
C HIS A 180 3.45 10.15 16.95
N THR A 181 3.14 9.96 15.67
CA THR A 181 3.89 10.58 14.55
C THR A 181 2.98 11.32 13.57
N LYS A 182 1.71 11.53 13.95
CA LYS A 182 0.69 12.11 13.08
C LYS A 182 0.54 13.59 13.37
N TYR A 183 1.03 14.41 12.44
CA TYR A 183 0.75 15.83 12.46
C TYR A 183 -0.70 16.05 12.01
N TYR A 184 -1.53 16.59 12.89
CA TYR A 184 -2.93 16.93 12.61
C TYR A 184 -3.14 18.46 12.48
N GLY A 185 -2.07 19.25 12.54
CA GLY A 185 -2.13 20.73 12.61
C GLY A 185 -2.21 21.45 11.26
N ASP A 186 -2.10 20.74 10.13
CA ASP A 186 -2.04 21.32 8.78
C ASP A 186 -3.36 21.23 7.99
N GLY A 187 -4.42 20.66 8.57
CA GLY A 187 -5.72 20.48 7.92
C GLY A 187 -5.77 19.38 6.85
N GLU A 188 -4.66 18.66 6.62
CA GLU A 188 -4.61 17.52 5.71
C GLU A 188 -5.07 16.22 6.38
N ARG A 189 -5.55 15.28 5.57
CA ARG A 189 -5.97 13.96 6.06
C ARG A 189 -4.75 13.08 6.33
N SER A 190 -4.66 12.54 7.55
CA SER A 190 -3.60 11.60 7.92
C SER A 190 -3.95 10.11 7.67
N PHE A 191 -5.16 9.83 7.19
CA PHE A 191 -5.64 8.48 6.88
C PHE A 191 -6.62 8.45 5.69
N GLY A 192 -6.48 7.41 4.87
CA GLY A 192 -7.47 7.05 3.85
C GLY A 192 -7.51 5.56 3.58
N CYS A 193 -8.64 5.08 3.08
CA CYS A 193 -8.81 3.70 2.66
C CYS A 193 -9.78 3.62 1.49
N SER A 194 -9.71 2.54 0.72
CA SER A 194 -10.73 2.21 -0.28
C SER A 194 -12.08 1.97 0.39
N ARG A 195 -13.16 2.51 -0.17
CA ARG A 195 -14.52 2.32 0.33
C ARG A 195 -15.14 1.02 -0.13
#